data_AF-A0A953M6M5-F1
#
_entry.id   AF-A0A953M6M5-F1
#
_cell.length_a   1.000
_cell.length_b   1.000
_cell.length_c   1.000
_cell.angle_alpha   90.00
_cell.angle_beta   90.00
_cell.angle_gamma   90.00
#
_symmetry.space_group_name_H-M   'P 1'
#
loop_
_entity.id
_entity.type
_entity.pdbx_description
1 polymer ?
#
loop_
_entity_poly.entity_id
_entity_poly.type
_entity_poly.pdbx_seq_one_letter_code
_entity_poly.pdbx_strand_id
1 'polypeptide(L)'
;LVADSDCNGTGLSTVWSLSNILGGGDYNAVGVGVSCATRLYGDLDFEPAGSFGGIAYVTEKVTDEIQQVAPDGTHTTWATGFVGIDSLSISPDGESMYVADLNGVWLIRPDGNEPGPALVCHDPSSSGGTVLAGGPVSSARLIFSEPVSFDDSDVTVTDADGLPVGFDASGSVSQFMIIGFVQPLDADVYTISVADTVTAVATGQALDGDNDGVAGGTAQVVLTHRCAADVAEPGGLLDLADVNAFVGAFLNNCE
;
A
#
# COMPACT_ATOMS: atom_id res chain seq x y z
N LEU A 1 -17.99 25.83 -5.15
CA LEU A 1 -19.40 25.83 -4.68
C LEU A 1 -20.21 25.13 -5.76
N VAL A 2 -20.37 23.82 -5.64
CA VAL A 2 -21.17 23.03 -6.59
C VAL A 2 -22.63 23.21 -6.17
N ALA A 3 -23.45 23.74 -7.08
CA ALA A 3 -24.87 23.84 -6.84
C ALA A 3 -25.48 22.46 -7.08
N ASP A 4 -25.94 21.84 -6.00
CA ASP A 4 -26.80 20.69 -6.03
C ASP A 4 -28.11 21.06 -6.76
N SER A 5 -28.40 20.35 -7.84
CA SER A 5 -29.68 20.45 -8.52
C SER A 5 -30.46 19.17 -8.28
N ASP A 6 -31.23 19.15 -7.19
CA ASP A 6 -32.24 18.12 -6.95
C ASP A 6 -33.23 18.09 -8.13
N CYS A 7 -33.11 17.06 -8.97
CA CYS A 7 -34.18 16.71 -9.88
C CYS A 7 -35.23 15.92 -9.10
N ASN A 8 -36.30 16.60 -8.70
CA ASN A 8 -37.43 16.05 -7.92
C ASN A 8 -38.29 15.02 -8.67
N GLY A 9 -37.70 14.09 -9.44
CA GLY A 9 -38.44 13.08 -10.21
C GLY A 9 -39.32 13.62 -11.35
N THR A 10 -39.27 14.93 -11.63
CA THR A 10 -40.08 15.59 -12.66
C THR A 10 -39.29 16.03 -13.90
N GLY A 11 -37.97 15.80 -13.93
CA GLY A 11 -37.12 16.16 -15.07
C GLY A 11 -36.90 17.67 -15.26
N LEU A 12 -37.09 18.47 -14.22
CA LEU A 12 -36.79 19.90 -14.24
C LEU A 12 -35.54 20.16 -13.38
N SER A 13 -34.47 20.66 -13.99
CA SER A 13 -33.33 21.23 -13.27
C SER A 13 -33.44 22.76 -13.28
N THR A 14 -33.15 23.38 -12.14
CA THR A 14 -33.03 24.84 -12.07
C THR A 14 -31.54 25.17 -12.19
N VAL A 15 -31.13 25.68 -13.35
CA VAL A 15 -29.76 26.15 -13.54
C VAL A 15 -29.59 27.48 -12.81
N TRP A 16 -28.85 27.48 -11.70
CA TRP A 16 -28.48 28.70 -11.00
C TRP A 16 -27.32 29.38 -11.73
N SER A 17 -27.63 30.31 -12.64
CA SER A 17 -26.62 31.18 -13.25
C SER A 17 -26.16 32.23 -12.22
N LEU A 18 -24.85 32.27 -11.94
CA LEU A 18 -24.19 33.22 -11.03
C LEU A 18 -24.18 34.68 -11.52
N SER A 19 -24.82 34.99 -12.64
CA SER A 19 -24.83 36.33 -13.26
C SER A 19 -25.51 37.42 -12.42
N ASN A 20 -26.14 37.10 -11.29
CA ASN A 20 -27.01 38.02 -10.54
C ASN A 20 -26.65 38.26 -9.06
N ILE A 21 -25.44 37.93 -8.60
CA ILE A 21 -25.04 38.19 -7.19
C ILE A 21 -25.03 39.69 -6.83
N LEU A 22 -25.14 40.63 -7.79
CA LEU A 22 -25.11 42.07 -7.52
C LEU A 22 -26.40 42.84 -7.87
N GLY A 23 -27.49 42.18 -8.27
CA GLY A 23 -28.71 42.89 -8.69
C GLY A 23 -29.99 42.20 -8.22
N GLY A 24 -30.65 42.77 -7.21
CA GLY A 24 -31.92 42.28 -6.64
C GLY A 24 -33.13 42.43 -7.57
N GLY A 25 -33.21 41.59 -8.60
CA GLY A 25 -34.40 41.40 -9.44
C GLY A 25 -35.02 40.03 -9.23
N ASP A 26 -36.35 39.97 -9.25
CA ASP A 26 -37.15 38.75 -9.09
C ASP A 26 -36.74 37.66 -10.10
N TYR A 27 -36.45 36.46 -9.58
CA TYR A 27 -36.02 35.31 -10.38
C TYR A 27 -37.22 34.70 -11.10
N ASN A 28 -37.28 34.87 -12.43
CA ASN A 28 -38.28 34.20 -13.26
C ASN A 28 -37.68 32.90 -13.81
N ALA A 29 -37.98 31.76 -13.19
CA ALA A 29 -37.54 30.46 -13.66
C ALA A 29 -38.26 30.11 -14.97
N VAL A 30 -37.57 30.27 -16.10
CA VAL A 30 -38.07 29.82 -17.40
C VAL A 30 -37.87 28.31 -17.47
N GLY A 31 -38.96 27.56 -17.29
CA GLY A 31 -38.95 26.09 -17.41
C GLY A 31 -38.77 25.66 -18.86
N VAL A 32 -37.51 25.46 -19.27
CA VAL A 32 -37.19 24.79 -20.54
C VAL A 32 -37.02 23.30 -20.21
N GLY A 33 -37.90 22.46 -20.74
CA GLY A 33 -37.80 21.00 -20.57
C GLY A 33 -36.60 20.47 -21.34
N VAL A 34 -35.45 20.40 -20.69
CA VAL A 34 -34.27 19.68 -21.18
C VAL A 34 -34.24 18.30 -20.52
N SER A 35 -34.15 17.24 -21.32
CA SER A 35 -33.87 15.90 -20.79
C SER A 35 -32.41 15.90 -20.31
N CYS A 36 -32.20 16.28 -19.06
CA CYS A 36 -30.88 16.18 -18.46
C CYS A 36 -30.57 14.71 -18.25
N ALA A 37 -29.54 14.19 -18.93
CA ALA A 37 -28.78 13.07 -18.42
C ALA A 37 -28.21 13.53 -17.07
N THR A 38 -28.89 13.15 -16.00
CA THR A 38 -28.62 13.66 -14.66
C THR A 38 -27.53 12.79 -14.07
N ARG A 39 -26.30 13.32 -14.09
CA ARG A 39 -25.21 12.81 -13.26
C ARG A 39 -25.43 13.40 -11.87
N LEU A 40 -25.52 12.54 -10.85
CA LEU A 40 -25.63 12.97 -9.47
C LEU A 40 -24.22 12.95 -8.88
N TYR A 41 -23.64 14.14 -8.64
CA TYR A 41 -22.31 14.24 -8.05
C TYR A 41 -22.42 14.31 -6.53
N GLY A 42 -21.63 13.49 -5.83
CA GLY A 42 -21.64 13.43 -4.36
C GLY A 42 -20.70 14.44 -3.73
N ASP A 43 -19.41 14.29 -4.03
CA ASP A 43 -18.32 15.04 -3.45
C ASP A 43 -17.31 15.44 -4.53
N LEU A 44 -16.51 16.45 -4.23
CA LEU A 44 -15.45 16.96 -5.10
C LEU A 44 -14.22 17.29 -4.27
N ASP A 45 -13.07 16.82 -4.72
CA ASP A 45 -11.78 17.26 -4.22
C ASP A 45 -10.85 17.60 -5.39
N PHE A 46 -9.89 18.45 -5.11
CA PHE A 46 -8.91 18.91 -6.08
C PHE A 46 -7.54 18.86 -5.44
N GLU A 47 -6.59 18.33 -6.19
CA GLU A 47 -5.19 18.49 -5.85
C GLU A 47 -4.66 19.69 -6.64
N PRO A 48 -4.10 20.73 -5.98
CA PRO A 48 -3.56 21.88 -6.69
C PRO A 48 -2.21 21.60 -7.39
N ALA A 49 -1.46 20.57 -6.96
CA ALA A 49 -0.25 20.07 -7.59
C ALA A 49 0.22 18.75 -6.93
N GLY A 50 0.57 17.75 -7.74
CA GLY A 50 1.11 16.45 -7.31
C GLY A 50 0.73 15.33 -8.29
N SER A 51 0.74 14.08 -7.83
CA SER A 51 0.66 12.90 -8.70
C SER A 51 -0.73 12.72 -9.34
N PHE A 52 -1.76 13.37 -8.81
CA PHE A 52 -3.11 13.37 -9.40
C PHE A 52 -3.29 14.39 -10.53
N GLY A 53 -2.21 15.06 -10.97
CA GLY A 53 -2.17 15.80 -12.23
C GLY A 53 -2.83 17.18 -12.20
N GLY A 54 -3.13 17.73 -11.03
CA GLY A 54 -3.70 19.08 -10.94
C GLY A 54 -5.14 19.20 -11.47
N ILE A 55 -5.90 18.10 -11.48
CA ILE A 55 -7.28 18.04 -11.96
C ILE A 55 -8.26 17.80 -10.82
N ALA A 56 -9.55 18.08 -11.06
CA ALA A 56 -10.59 17.83 -10.08
C ALA A 56 -11.13 16.41 -10.22
N TYR A 57 -11.47 15.80 -9.09
CA TYR A 57 -12.10 14.49 -9.00
C TYR A 57 -13.47 14.64 -8.38
N VAL A 58 -14.45 13.93 -8.93
CA VAL A 58 -15.82 13.93 -8.42
C VAL A 58 -16.38 12.53 -8.30
N THR A 59 -17.16 12.28 -7.26
CA THR A 59 -17.91 11.04 -7.11
C THR A 59 -19.22 11.12 -7.89
N GLU A 60 -19.55 10.13 -8.73
CA GLU A 60 -20.83 10.02 -9.43
C GLU A 60 -21.69 8.93 -8.78
N LYS A 61 -22.71 9.35 -8.03
CA LYS A 61 -23.57 8.48 -7.21
C LYS A 61 -24.50 7.55 -8.00
N VAL A 62 -24.74 7.84 -9.29
CA VAL A 62 -25.66 7.01 -10.12
C VAL A 62 -24.92 5.80 -10.70
N THR A 63 -23.68 6.00 -11.10
CA THR A 63 -22.85 5.00 -11.76
C THR A 63 -21.86 4.33 -10.80
N ASP A 64 -21.73 4.86 -9.59
CA ASP A 64 -20.73 4.46 -8.59
C ASP A 64 -19.30 4.55 -9.14
N GLU A 65 -19.01 5.66 -9.82
CA GLU A 65 -17.71 5.94 -10.44
C GLU A 65 -17.06 7.20 -9.86
N ILE A 66 -15.73 7.26 -9.97
CA ILE A 66 -14.97 8.49 -9.79
C ILE A 66 -14.65 9.05 -11.17
N GLN A 67 -15.01 10.31 -11.40
CA GLN A 67 -14.75 11.00 -12.65
C GLN A 67 -13.62 12.00 -12.46
N GLN A 68 -12.69 12.02 -13.41
CA GLN A 68 -11.75 13.11 -13.60
C GLN A 68 -12.39 14.23 -14.40
N VAL A 69 -12.16 15.48 -13.98
CA VAL A 69 -12.64 16.68 -14.67
C VAL A 69 -11.44 17.53 -15.07
N ALA A 70 -11.16 17.53 -16.38
CA ALA A 70 -10.06 18.30 -16.96
C ALA A 70 -10.36 19.82 -16.91
N PRO A 71 -9.34 20.70 -17.03
CA PRO A 71 -9.54 22.15 -16.98
C PRO A 71 -10.43 22.70 -18.11
N ASP A 72 -10.58 21.96 -19.21
CA ASP A 72 -11.49 22.29 -20.32
C ASP A 72 -12.95 21.84 -20.07
N GLY A 73 -13.22 21.23 -18.91
CA GLY A 73 -14.52 20.69 -18.52
C GLY A 73 -14.82 19.30 -19.07
N THR A 74 -13.87 18.63 -19.74
CA THR A 74 -14.05 17.25 -20.18
C THR A 74 -14.09 16.31 -18.99
N HIS A 75 -15.02 15.36 -18.99
CA HIS A 75 -15.16 14.32 -17.97
C HIS A 75 -14.72 12.96 -18.52
N THR A 76 -13.94 12.22 -17.74
CA THR A 76 -13.56 10.83 -18.02
C THR A 76 -13.73 9.98 -16.76
N THR A 77 -14.22 8.75 -16.92
CA THR A 77 -14.20 7.76 -15.83
C THR A 77 -12.75 7.44 -15.48
N TRP A 78 -12.42 7.58 -14.20
CA TRP A 78 -11.08 7.32 -13.67
C TRP A 78 -11.02 6.01 -12.89
N ALA A 79 -11.98 5.79 -11.99
CA ALA A 79 -12.10 4.56 -11.22
C ALA A 79 -13.56 4.08 -11.13
N THR A 80 -13.75 2.78 -11.03
CA THR A 80 -15.05 2.10 -10.91
C THR A 80 -14.98 1.01 -9.83
N GLY A 81 -16.11 0.37 -9.52
CA GLY A 81 -16.16 -0.75 -8.58
C GLY A 81 -16.66 -0.41 -7.17
N PHE A 82 -17.06 0.85 -6.93
CA PHE A 82 -17.64 1.29 -5.67
C PHE A 82 -19.12 0.90 -5.58
N VAL A 83 -19.68 0.97 -4.37
CA VAL A 83 -21.12 0.81 -4.15
C VAL A 83 -21.64 1.93 -3.26
N GLY A 84 -22.44 2.83 -3.81
CA GLY A 84 -22.99 3.97 -3.08
C GLY A 84 -21.90 4.92 -2.58
N ILE A 85 -21.04 5.37 -3.48
CA ILE A 85 -19.94 6.30 -3.17
C ILE A 85 -20.49 7.59 -2.54
N ASP A 86 -19.90 8.04 -1.43
CA ASP A 86 -20.40 9.21 -0.69
C ASP A 86 -19.43 10.38 -0.67
N SER A 87 -18.15 10.12 -0.38
CA SER A 87 -17.13 11.16 -0.21
C SER A 87 -15.77 10.70 -0.72
N LEU A 88 -14.93 11.65 -1.13
CA LEU A 88 -13.52 11.41 -1.43
C LEU A 88 -12.64 12.50 -0.81
N SER A 89 -11.38 12.18 -0.55
CA SER A 89 -10.37 13.15 -0.16
C SER A 89 -8.99 12.74 -0.67
N ILE A 90 -8.21 13.69 -1.15
CA ILE A 90 -6.83 13.50 -1.59
C ILE A 90 -5.90 13.87 -0.42
N SER A 91 -4.89 13.05 -0.17
CA SER A 91 -3.89 13.29 0.87
C SER A 91 -3.12 14.60 0.59
N PRO A 92 -2.62 15.29 1.64
CA PRO A 92 -1.91 16.55 1.45
C PRO A 92 -0.63 16.48 0.60
N ASP A 93 -0.02 15.30 0.51
CA ASP A 93 1.15 15.01 -0.34
C ASP A 93 0.78 14.70 -1.80
N GLY A 94 -0.51 14.54 -2.12
CA GLY A 94 -0.98 14.20 -3.46
C GLY A 94 -0.66 12.75 -3.88
N GLU A 95 -0.30 11.88 -2.94
CA GLU A 95 0.10 10.49 -3.26
C GLU A 95 -1.03 9.47 -3.10
N SER A 96 -2.13 9.85 -2.44
CA SER A 96 -3.23 8.96 -2.09
C SER A 96 -4.59 9.64 -2.19
N MET A 97 -5.62 8.90 -2.59
CA MET A 97 -7.02 9.29 -2.49
C MET A 97 -7.75 8.31 -1.58
N TYR A 98 -8.47 8.82 -0.60
CA TYR A 98 -9.37 8.07 0.26
C TYR A 98 -10.78 8.20 -0.26
N VAL A 99 -11.48 7.09 -0.43
CA VAL A 99 -12.85 7.08 -0.95
C VAL A 99 -13.75 6.30 -0.03
N ALA A 100 -14.83 6.92 0.42
CA ALA A 100 -15.83 6.28 1.26
C ALA A 100 -17.02 5.82 0.41
N ASP A 101 -17.38 4.55 0.54
CA ASP A 101 -18.59 3.96 -0.04
C ASP A 101 -19.38 3.18 1.03
N LEU A 102 -20.42 2.44 0.64
CA LEU A 102 -21.24 1.67 1.58
C LEU A 102 -20.50 0.47 2.21
N ASN A 103 -19.37 0.05 1.63
CA ASN A 103 -18.61 -1.11 2.09
C ASN A 103 -17.40 -0.72 2.95
N GLY A 104 -16.92 0.52 2.86
CA GLY A 104 -15.83 0.99 3.71
C GLY A 104 -15.12 2.23 3.18
N VAL A 105 -13.84 2.35 3.55
CA VAL A 105 -12.94 3.39 3.05
C VAL A 105 -11.82 2.71 2.26
N TRP A 106 -11.67 3.15 1.02
CA TRP A 106 -10.70 2.66 0.05
C TRP A 106 -9.54 3.63 -0.05
N LEU A 107 -8.34 3.09 -0.26
CA LEU A 107 -7.14 3.85 -0.59
C LEU A 107 -6.82 3.63 -2.06
N ILE A 108 -6.86 4.68 -2.87
CA ILE A 108 -6.62 4.64 -4.31
C ILE A 108 -5.41 5.50 -4.64
N ARG A 109 -4.53 5.01 -5.52
CA ARG A 109 -3.35 5.74 -6.00
C ARG A 109 -3.65 6.51 -7.30
N PRO A 110 -2.80 7.49 -7.70
CA PRO A 110 -3.03 8.34 -8.87
C PRO A 110 -3.16 7.62 -10.21
N ASP A 111 -2.56 6.45 -10.32
CA ASP A 111 -2.68 5.57 -11.50
C ASP A 111 -4.04 4.86 -11.58
N GLY A 112 -4.90 5.01 -10.57
CA GLY A 112 -6.21 4.39 -10.48
C GLY A 112 -6.18 2.94 -10.03
N ASN A 113 -5.01 2.41 -9.67
CA ASN A 113 -4.88 1.05 -9.16
C ASN A 113 -4.96 1.03 -7.63
N GLU A 114 -5.49 -0.06 -7.10
CA GLU A 114 -5.27 -0.38 -5.69
C GLU A 114 -3.79 -0.77 -5.50
N PRO A 115 -3.15 -0.38 -4.38
CA PRO A 115 -1.82 -0.85 -4.05
C PRO A 115 -1.77 -2.38 -4.11
N GLY A 116 -0.66 -2.93 -4.56
CA GLY A 116 -0.38 -4.35 -4.43
C GLY A 116 -0.36 -4.81 -2.96
N PRO A 117 -0.34 -6.13 -2.72
CA PRO A 117 -0.08 -6.63 -1.38
C PRO A 117 1.29 -6.10 -0.93
N ALA A 118 1.36 -5.54 0.27
CA ALA A 118 2.60 -5.02 0.84
C ALA A 118 3.07 -5.91 1.99
N LEU A 119 4.39 -6.00 2.18
CA LEU A 119 4.95 -6.68 3.35
C LEU A 119 4.72 -5.84 4.61
N VAL A 120 3.88 -6.33 5.51
CA VAL A 120 3.52 -5.62 6.75
C VAL A 120 4.55 -5.86 7.84
N CYS A 121 4.94 -7.11 8.04
CA CYS A 121 5.96 -7.49 9.01
C CYS A 121 6.50 -8.89 8.74
N HIS A 122 7.54 -9.27 9.47
CA HIS A 122 8.12 -10.59 9.42
C HIS A 122 8.51 -11.09 10.81
N ASP A 123 8.66 -12.39 10.96
CA ASP A 123 9.05 -13.09 12.18
C ASP A 123 10.16 -14.11 11.84
N PRO A 124 11.34 -14.09 12.47
CA PRO A 124 11.77 -13.20 13.54
C PRO A 124 11.75 -11.73 13.11
N SER A 125 11.08 -10.88 13.90
CA SER A 125 10.95 -9.45 13.60
C SER A 125 12.23 -8.73 14.00
N SER A 126 12.76 -7.89 13.12
CA SER A 126 13.94 -7.07 13.43
C SER A 126 13.51 -5.61 13.57
N SER A 127 12.81 -5.28 14.65
CA SER A 127 12.60 -3.87 15.02
C SER A 127 13.96 -3.27 15.44
N GLY A 128 14.77 -2.88 14.45
CA GLY A 128 16.16 -2.46 14.62
C GLY A 128 17.21 -3.37 13.94
N GLY A 129 16.83 -4.25 13.00
CA GLY A 129 17.78 -4.92 12.11
C GLY A 129 18.62 -6.06 12.71
N THR A 130 18.35 -6.50 13.95
CA THR A 130 19.06 -7.64 14.56
C THR A 130 18.11 -8.62 15.23
N VAL A 131 18.17 -9.90 14.86
CA VAL A 131 17.57 -11.01 15.60
C VAL A 131 18.56 -11.41 16.69
N LEU A 132 18.33 -10.95 17.92
CA LEU A 132 19.22 -11.22 19.04
C LEU A 132 18.82 -12.51 19.77
N ALA A 133 19.73 -13.50 19.69
CA ALA A 133 19.96 -14.56 20.67
C ALA A 133 18.77 -15.50 20.96
N GLY A 134 18.57 -16.51 20.10
CA GLY A 134 17.62 -17.61 20.35
C GLY A 134 18.06 -19.01 19.90
N GLY A 135 19.27 -19.14 19.34
CA GLY A 135 19.67 -20.33 18.59
C GLY A 135 19.37 -20.17 17.09
N PRO A 136 19.78 -21.14 16.26
CA PRO A 136 19.68 -21.03 14.82
C PRO A 136 18.21 -20.90 14.36
N VAL A 137 17.99 -20.14 13.30
CA VAL A 137 16.64 -19.85 12.80
C VAL A 137 16.23 -20.92 11.79
N SER A 138 15.29 -21.78 12.15
CA SER A 138 14.82 -22.85 11.24
C SER A 138 13.70 -22.40 10.30
N SER A 139 13.05 -21.27 10.57
CA SER A 139 12.02 -20.73 9.69
C SER A 139 11.85 -19.22 9.86
N ALA A 140 11.40 -18.56 8.79
CA ALA A 140 10.88 -17.21 8.82
C ALA A 140 9.40 -17.19 8.40
N ARG A 141 8.65 -16.20 8.88
CA ARG A 141 7.26 -15.93 8.48
C ARG A 141 7.17 -14.49 8.01
N LEU A 142 6.70 -14.28 6.79
CA LEU A 142 6.38 -12.97 6.23
C LEU A 142 4.86 -12.78 6.30
N ILE A 143 4.41 -11.57 6.63
CA ILE A 143 2.99 -11.23 6.78
C ILE A 143 2.68 -10.07 5.82
N PHE A 144 1.66 -10.24 4.99
CA PHE A 144 1.23 -9.29 3.98
C PHE A 144 -0.06 -8.58 4.37
N SER A 145 -0.34 -7.44 3.73
CA SER A 145 -1.57 -6.66 3.95
C SER A 145 -2.84 -7.43 3.57
N GLU A 146 -2.73 -8.36 2.61
CA GLU A 146 -3.82 -9.18 2.09
C GLU A 146 -3.32 -10.57 1.65
N PRO A 147 -4.21 -11.54 1.35
CA PRO A 147 -3.79 -12.85 0.89
C PRO A 147 -3.01 -12.80 -0.43
N VAL A 148 -1.88 -13.51 -0.50
CA VAL A 148 -1.00 -13.55 -1.68
C VAL A 148 -0.93 -14.94 -2.32
N SER A 149 -0.79 -14.99 -3.63
CA SER A 149 -0.49 -16.18 -4.42
C SER A 149 0.96 -16.15 -4.87
N PHE A 150 1.69 -17.23 -4.62
CA PHE A 150 3.10 -17.39 -4.97
C PHE A 150 3.47 -18.87 -5.17
N ASP A 151 4.61 -19.10 -5.82
CA ASP A 151 5.35 -20.34 -5.95
C ASP A 151 6.76 -20.21 -5.31
N ASP A 152 7.46 -21.33 -5.08
CA ASP A 152 8.83 -21.31 -4.52
C ASP A 152 9.81 -20.49 -5.37
N SER A 153 9.61 -20.43 -6.69
CA SER A 153 10.46 -19.65 -7.59
C SER A 153 10.36 -18.15 -7.40
N ASP A 154 9.32 -17.67 -6.72
CA ASP A 154 9.13 -16.25 -6.41
C ASP A 154 9.95 -15.81 -5.19
N VAL A 155 10.58 -16.75 -4.49
CA VAL A 155 11.39 -16.47 -3.31
C VAL A 155 12.85 -16.83 -3.58
N THR A 156 13.75 -16.00 -3.09
CA THR A 156 15.17 -16.34 -3.01
C THR A 156 15.68 -16.03 -1.61
N VAL A 157 16.59 -16.86 -1.12
CA VAL A 157 17.29 -16.65 0.15
C VAL A 157 18.78 -16.72 -0.14
N THR A 158 19.53 -15.68 0.24
CA THR A 158 20.98 -15.65 0.12
C THR A 158 21.64 -15.35 1.45
N ASP A 159 22.85 -15.86 1.67
CA ASP A 159 23.72 -15.50 2.79
C ASP A 159 24.44 -14.15 2.54
N ALA A 160 25.39 -13.80 3.42
CA ALA A 160 26.11 -12.53 3.33
C ALA A 160 27.06 -12.46 2.12
N ASP A 161 27.50 -13.61 1.61
CA ASP A 161 28.30 -13.73 0.39
C ASP A 161 27.43 -13.73 -0.89
N GLY A 162 26.11 -13.67 -0.74
CA GLY A 162 25.16 -13.75 -1.85
C GLY A 162 24.98 -15.16 -2.41
N LEU A 163 25.44 -16.19 -1.70
CA LEU A 163 25.26 -17.59 -2.10
C LEU A 163 23.84 -18.06 -1.74
N PRO A 164 23.23 -18.92 -2.56
CA PRO A 164 21.87 -19.38 -2.33
C PRO A 164 21.79 -20.31 -1.11
N VAL A 165 20.78 -20.07 -0.27
CA VAL A 165 20.43 -20.90 0.89
C VAL A 165 19.23 -21.77 0.54
N GLY A 166 19.27 -23.06 0.89
CA GLY A 166 18.16 -23.97 0.64
C GLY A 166 16.95 -23.69 1.55
N PHE A 167 15.76 -23.59 0.96
CA PHE A 167 14.50 -23.36 1.67
C PHE A 167 13.32 -24.08 0.98
N ASP A 168 12.16 -24.03 1.64
CA ASP A 168 10.84 -24.41 1.14
C ASP A 168 9.85 -23.31 1.53
N ALA A 169 9.03 -22.80 0.59
CA ALA A 169 8.05 -21.75 0.88
C ALA A 169 6.63 -22.33 0.90
N SER A 170 5.83 -21.90 1.89
CA SER A 170 4.46 -22.38 2.05
C SER A 170 3.53 -21.28 2.56
N GLY A 171 2.21 -21.49 2.43
CA GLY A 171 1.20 -20.51 2.83
C GLY A 171 0.62 -19.69 1.66
N SER A 172 0.80 -20.13 0.42
CA SER A 172 0.15 -19.54 -0.76
C SER A 172 -1.37 -19.50 -0.57
N VAL A 173 -2.00 -18.45 -1.11
CA VAL A 173 -3.41 -18.08 -0.93
C VAL A 173 -3.75 -17.65 0.52
N SER A 174 -2.78 -17.11 1.25
CA SER A 174 -2.97 -16.60 2.61
C SER A 174 -2.21 -15.29 2.87
N GLN A 175 -2.49 -14.62 3.98
CA GLN A 175 -1.77 -13.40 4.40
C GLN A 175 -0.36 -13.67 4.93
N PHE A 176 0.08 -14.93 4.99
CA PHE A 176 1.41 -15.27 5.48
C PHE A 176 2.14 -16.21 4.54
N MET A 177 3.43 -15.99 4.42
CA MET A 177 4.37 -16.89 3.75
C MET A 177 5.34 -17.43 4.80
N ILE A 178 5.46 -18.74 4.88
CA ILE A 178 6.41 -19.42 5.78
C ILE A 178 7.56 -19.93 4.93
N ILE A 179 8.77 -19.49 5.26
CA ILE A 179 10.02 -19.95 4.67
C ILE A 179 10.66 -20.92 5.65
N GLY A 180 10.63 -22.21 5.35
CA GLY A 180 11.34 -23.24 6.10
C GLY A 180 12.74 -23.46 5.55
N PHE A 181 13.77 -23.26 6.36
CA PHE A 181 15.15 -23.44 5.90
C PHE A 181 15.57 -24.91 5.95
N VAL A 182 16.21 -25.40 4.89
CA VAL A 182 16.68 -26.81 4.80
C VAL A 182 17.75 -27.08 5.86
N GLN A 183 18.59 -26.09 6.14
CA GLN A 183 19.49 -26.06 7.28
C GLN A 183 19.13 -24.84 8.13
N PRO A 184 19.04 -24.97 9.46
CA PRO A 184 18.81 -23.82 10.34
C PRO A 184 19.87 -22.74 10.10
N LEU A 185 19.44 -21.50 9.93
CA LEU A 185 20.34 -20.37 9.68
C LEU A 185 21.16 -20.08 10.93
N ASP A 186 22.47 -20.08 10.75
CA ASP A 186 23.48 -19.95 11.78
C ASP A 186 24.38 -18.76 11.50
N ALA A 187 24.45 -17.86 12.48
CA ALA A 187 25.43 -16.76 12.59
C ALA A 187 25.82 -16.06 11.27
N ASP A 188 24.91 -15.30 10.67
CA ASP A 188 25.22 -14.44 9.53
C ASP A 188 24.13 -13.39 9.24
N VAL A 189 24.31 -12.62 8.18
CA VAL A 189 23.29 -11.82 7.51
C VAL A 189 22.69 -12.62 6.36
N TYR A 190 21.38 -12.78 6.35
CA TYR A 190 20.65 -13.43 5.26
C TYR A 190 19.65 -12.45 4.65
N THR A 191 19.49 -12.50 3.33
CA THR A 191 18.51 -11.71 2.60
C THR A 191 17.47 -12.64 2.00
N ILE A 192 16.21 -12.47 2.39
CA ILE A 192 15.05 -13.06 1.73
C ILE A 192 14.51 -12.04 0.75
N SER A 193 14.45 -12.39 -0.53
CA SER A 193 13.85 -11.55 -1.58
C SER A 193 12.59 -12.23 -2.13
N VAL A 194 11.49 -11.49 -2.21
CA VAL A 194 10.21 -11.94 -2.77
C VAL A 194 9.94 -11.13 -4.05
N ALA A 195 9.77 -11.83 -5.17
CA ALA A 195 9.58 -11.25 -6.48
C ALA A 195 8.22 -10.56 -6.65
N ASP A 196 8.13 -9.66 -7.63
CA ASP A 196 6.91 -8.96 -8.04
C ASP A 196 5.91 -9.88 -8.77
N THR A 197 6.31 -11.10 -9.13
CA THR A 197 5.42 -12.15 -9.64
C THR A 197 4.44 -12.66 -8.59
N VAL A 198 4.69 -12.40 -7.30
CA VAL A 198 3.71 -12.62 -6.23
C VAL A 198 2.55 -11.65 -6.40
N THR A 199 1.32 -12.17 -6.35
CA THR A 199 0.12 -11.35 -6.60
C THR A 199 -0.90 -11.47 -5.48
N ALA A 200 -1.72 -10.43 -5.29
CA ALA A 200 -2.88 -10.47 -4.41
C ALA A 200 -3.92 -11.47 -4.96
N VAL A 201 -4.45 -12.32 -4.10
CA VAL A 201 -5.45 -13.35 -4.49
C VAL A 201 -6.75 -12.70 -4.97
N ALA A 202 -7.15 -11.59 -4.34
CA ALA A 202 -8.42 -10.94 -4.62
C ALA A 202 -8.38 -10.11 -5.91
N THR A 203 -7.29 -9.37 -6.12
CA THR A 203 -7.19 -8.35 -7.17
C THR A 203 -6.28 -8.75 -8.33
N GLY A 204 -5.38 -9.72 -8.11
CA GLY A 204 -4.34 -10.10 -9.07
C GLY A 204 -3.21 -9.07 -9.22
N GLN A 205 -3.19 -8.01 -8.40
CA GLN A 205 -2.14 -7.00 -8.41
C GLN A 205 -0.81 -7.59 -7.94
N ALA A 206 0.30 -7.20 -8.58
CA ALA A 206 1.64 -7.58 -8.17
C ALA A 206 2.00 -7.02 -6.79
N LEU A 207 2.88 -7.70 -6.06
CA LEU A 207 3.41 -7.28 -4.76
C LEU A 207 3.97 -5.86 -4.85
N ASP A 208 3.65 -5.00 -3.88
CA ASP A 208 4.29 -3.71 -3.65
C ASP A 208 5.55 -3.95 -2.81
N GLY A 209 6.61 -4.38 -3.49
CA GLY A 209 7.80 -4.94 -2.87
C GLY A 209 8.67 -3.90 -2.17
N ASP A 210 8.78 -2.70 -2.74
CA ASP A 210 9.52 -1.58 -2.15
C ASP A 210 8.63 -0.67 -1.27
N ASN A 211 7.33 -1.01 -1.16
CA ASN A 211 6.36 -0.32 -0.30
C ASN A 211 6.27 1.17 -0.65
N ASP A 212 6.37 1.49 -1.95
CA ASP A 212 6.17 2.83 -2.48
C ASP A 212 4.68 3.09 -2.83
N GLY A 213 3.84 2.06 -2.70
CA GLY A 213 2.42 2.09 -3.00
C GLY A 213 2.08 1.65 -4.41
N VAL A 214 3.05 1.26 -5.23
CA VAL A 214 2.88 0.80 -6.60
C VAL A 214 3.15 -0.70 -6.67
N ALA A 215 2.27 -1.42 -7.35
CA ALA A 215 2.48 -2.84 -7.62
C ALA A 215 3.78 -3.02 -8.44
N GLY A 216 4.70 -3.83 -7.92
CA GLY A 216 6.02 -4.07 -8.51
C GLY A 216 7.14 -4.05 -7.47
N GLY A 217 8.35 -4.33 -7.94
CA GLY A 217 9.54 -4.33 -7.08
C GLY A 217 9.71 -5.61 -6.27
N THR A 218 10.87 -5.75 -5.64
CA THR A 218 11.22 -6.95 -4.85
C THR A 218 11.15 -6.60 -3.37
N ALA A 219 10.28 -7.29 -2.62
CA ALA A 219 10.32 -7.16 -1.17
C ALA A 219 11.56 -7.83 -0.61
N GLN A 220 12.33 -7.09 0.18
CA GLN A 220 13.54 -7.59 0.82
C GLN A 220 13.39 -7.61 2.33
N VAL A 221 13.72 -8.76 2.92
CA VAL A 221 13.81 -8.95 4.37
C VAL A 221 15.22 -9.38 4.70
N VAL A 222 15.88 -8.59 5.55
CA VAL A 222 17.22 -8.91 6.04
C VAL A 222 17.13 -9.52 7.44
N LEU A 223 17.58 -10.76 7.56
CA LEU A 223 17.71 -11.48 8.81
C LEU A 223 19.17 -11.44 9.27
N THR A 224 19.46 -10.60 10.25
CA THR A 224 20.78 -10.60 10.90
C THR A 224 20.74 -11.51 12.11
N HIS A 225 21.35 -12.69 12.03
CA HIS A 225 21.57 -13.57 13.16
C HIS A 225 22.98 -13.33 13.71
N ARG A 226 23.07 -12.69 14.89
CA ARG A 226 24.34 -12.60 15.59
C ARG A 226 24.47 -13.81 16.52
N CYS A 227 25.63 -14.45 16.51
CA CYS A 227 26.02 -15.28 17.65
C CYS A 227 25.79 -14.47 18.92
N ALA A 228 25.16 -15.07 19.93
CA ALA A 228 25.35 -14.58 21.28
C ALA A 228 26.87 -14.48 21.49
N ALA A 229 27.36 -13.35 22.03
CA ALA A 229 28.76 -13.25 22.40
C ALA A 229 29.05 -14.46 23.28
N ASP A 230 29.83 -15.41 22.75
CA ASP A 230 30.20 -16.61 23.47
C ASP A 230 31.07 -16.12 24.62
N VAL A 231 30.50 -16.15 25.81
CA VAL A 231 31.22 -15.95 27.06
C VAL A 231 32.01 -17.25 27.21
N ALA A 232 33.25 -17.24 26.71
CA ALA A 232 34.07 -18.39 26.38
C ALA A 232 34.12 -19.41 27.51
N GLU A 233 34.37 -20.67 27.16
CA GLU A 233 34.56 -21.71 28.15
C GLU A 233 35.65 -21.33 29.18
N PRO A 234 35.45 -21.66 30.48
CA PRO A 234 34.48 -22.60 31.00
C PRO A 234 33.47 -21.91 31.95
N GLY A 235 32.25 -21.65 31.46
CA GLY A 235 31.09 -21.54 32.35
C GLY A 235 30.32 -20.23 32.35
N GLY A 236 30.40 -19.40 31.31
CA GLY A 236 29.49 -18.26 31.17
C GLY A 236 29.65 -17.17 32.24
N LEU A 237 30.81 -17.12 32.89
CA LEU A 237 31.21 -15.98 33.70
C LEU A 237 32.00 -15.03 32.81
N LEU A 238 31.53 -13.79 32.70
CA LEU A 238 32.27 -12.72 32.01
C LEU A 238 33.70 -12.63 32.58
N ASP A 239 34.67 -13.08 31.81
CA ASP A 239 36.07 -13.01 32.14
C ASP A 239 36.82 -11.99 31.24
N LEU A 240 38.12 -11.88 31.43
CA LEU A 240 38.91 -10.93 30.66
C LEU A 240 39.05 -11.36 29.19
N ALA A 241 38.98 -12.65 28.88
CA ALA A 241 38.98 -13.13 27.51
C ALA A 241 37.67 -12.74 26.81
N ASP A 242 36.53 -12.77 27.51
CA ASP A 242 35.24 -12.30 26.98
C ASP A 242 35.24 -10.80 26.72
N VAL A 243 35.77 -10.02 27.66
CA VAL A 243 35.92 -8.57 27.47
C VAL A 243 36.87 -8.29 26.30
N ASN A 244 37.95 -9.06 26.14
CA ASN A 244 38.89 -8.86 25.06
C ASN A 244 38.33 -9.31 23.69
N ALA A 245 37.52 -10.38 23.67
CA ALA A 245 36.78 -10.82 22.49
C ALA A 245 35.68 -9.82 22.11
N PHE A 246 34.94 -9.30 23.09
CA PHE A 246 33.96 -8.23 22.91
C PHE A 246 34.62 -6.95 22.39
N VAL A 247 35.71 -6.49 23.01
CA VAL A 247 36.45 -5.31 22.55
C VAL A 247 37.06 -5.55 21.17
N GLY A 248 37.56 -6.76 20.89
CA GLY A 248 38.05 -7.16 19.58
C GLY A 248 36.97 -7.08 18.50
N ALA A 249 35.81 -7.69 18.73
CA ALA A 249 34.66 -7.63 17.82
C ALA A 249 34.10 -6.20 17.66
N PHE A 250 34.08 -5.42 18.75
CA PHE A 250 33.61 -4.04 18.76
C PHE A 250 34.54 -3.09 18.00
N LEU A 251 35.85 -3.30 18.07
CA LEU A 251 36.85 -2.46 17.41
C LEU A 251 37.14 -2.88 15.96
N ASN A 252 36.94 -4.16 15.64
CA ASN A 252 37.30 -4.70 14.32
C ASN A 252 36.11 -4.85 13.37
N ASN A 253 34.90 -4.41 13.73
CA ASN A 253 33.67 -4.53 12.92
C ASN A 253 33.60 -5.88 12.21
N CYS A 254 33.17 -6.96 12.89
CA CYS A 254 33.05 -8.32 12.33
C CYS A 254 32.92 -8.34 10.78
N GLU A 255 34.07 -8.50 10.11
CA GLU A 255 34.15 -8.93 8.71
C GLU A 255 33.94 -10.43 8.64
#